data_AF-A0A443Q860-F1
#
_entry.id   AF-A0A443Q860-F1
#
_cell.length_a   1.000
_cell.length_b   1.000
_cell.length_c   1.000
_cell.angle_alpha   90.00
_cell.angle_beta   90.00
_cell.angle_gamma   90.00
#
_symmetry.space_group_name_H-M   'P 1'
#
loop_
_entity.id
_entity.type
_entity.pdbx_description
1 polymer ?
#
loop_
_entity_poly.entity_id
_entity_poly.type
_entity_poly.pdbx_seq_one_letter_code
_entity_poly.pdbx_strand_id
1 'polypeptide(L)' 'MSSESVRVVNVIATCCLNCDIDLNLLKEIFPYFEYNKKRFNGGILKMKTPKTTILLFRNGKLVTIGAK' A
#
# COMPACT_ATOMS: atom_id res chain seq x y z
N MET A 1 -14.88 -36.59 9.93
CA MET A 1 -14.39 -35.37 9.26
C MET A 1 -13.38 -34.73 10.17
N SER A 2 -12.09 -34.86 9.85
CA SER A 2 -11.00 -34.18 10.54
C SER A 2 -11.20 -32.67 10.40
N SER A 3 -11.28 -31.95 11.52
CA SER A 3 -11.47 -30.51 11.56
C SER A 3 -10.20 -29.80 11.09
N GLU A 4 -10.14 -29.41 9.83
CA GLU A 4 -9.05 -28.63 9.27
C GLU A 4 -9.21 -27.15 9.66
N SER A 5 -8.20 -26.61 10.35
CA SER A 5 -8.17 -25.20 10.74
C SER A 5 -7.51 -24.36 9.64
N VAL A 6 -8.24 -23.40 9.08
CA VAL A 6 -7.69 -22.43 8.11
C VAL A 6 -7.15 -21.22 8.87
N ARG A 7 -5.90 -20.82 8.58
CA ARG A 7 -5.25 -19.64 9.15
C ARG A 7 -4.95 -18.61 8.07
N VAL A 8 -5.53 -17.42 8.19
CA VAL A 8 -5.17 -16.28 7.33
C VAL A 8 -3.79 -15.77 7.73
N VAL A 9 -2.89 -15.73 6.75
CA VAL A 9 -1.49 -15.27 6.93
C VAL A 9 -1.24 -13.89 6.35
N ASN A 10 -2.04 -13.47 5.37
CA ASN A 10 -1.94 -12.18 4.71
C ASN A 10 -3.24 -11.86 3.96
N VAL A 11 -3.62 -10.60 3.92
CA VAL A 11 -4.67 -10.07 3.05
C VAL A 11 -4.08 -9.00 2.14
N ILE A 12 -4.40 -9.11 0.86
CA ILE A 12 -4.08 -8.09 -0.15
C ILE A 12 -5.39 -7.46 -0.58
N ALA A 13 -5.46 -6.14 -0.51
CA ALA A 13 -6.62 -5.36 -0.94
C ALA A 13 -6.19 -4.32 -1.97
N THR A 14 -7.05 -4.04 -2.93
CA THR A 14 -6.84 -2.97 -3.92
C THR A 14 -7.99 -1.98 -3.87
N CYS A 15 -7.67 -0.70 -3.94
CA CYS A 15 -8.65 0.38 -4.02
C CYS A 15 -8.25 1.35 -5.15
N CYS A 16 -9.19 2.14 -5.65
CA CYS A 16 -8.93 3.17 -6.64
C CYS A 16 -9.60 4.47 -6.17
N LEU A 17 -8.81 5.54 -6.07
CA LEU A 17 -9.31 6.88 -5.69
C LEU A 17 -9.95 7.62 -6.87
N ASN A 18 -9.83 7.09 -8.10
CA ASN A 18 -10.34 7.70 -9.33
C ASN A 18 -9.88 9.15 -9.54
N CYS A 19 -8.67 9.48 -9.10
CA CYS A 19 -8.04 10.78 -9.29
C CYS A 19 -6.54 10.63 -9.56
N ASP A 20 -5.94 11.63 -10.21
CA ASP A 20 -4.50 11.70 -10.37
C ASP A 20 -3.84 12.18 -9.08
N ILE A 21 -2.75 11.51 -8.71
CA ILE A 21 -2.01 11.74 -7.47
C ILE A 21 -0.60 12.21 -7.81
N ASP A 22 -0.17 13.35 -7.26
CA ASP A 22 1.23 13.77 -7.34
C ASP A 22 2.07 13.09 -6.24
N LEU A 23 2.81 12.05 -6.63
CA LEU A 23 3.68 11.29 -5.73
C LEU A 23 4.89 12.10 -5.24
N ASN A 24 5.34 13.14 -5.97
CA ASN A 24 6.43 14.00 -5.49
C ASN A 24 5.92 14.90 -4.38
N LEU A 25 4.74 15.52 -4.57
CA LEU A 25 4.10 16.33 -3.55
C LEU A 25 3.82 15.51 -2.28
N LEU A 26 3.32 14.29 -2.42
CA LEU A 26 3.11 13.42 -1.26
C LEU A 26 4.41 13.09 -0.50
N LYS A 27 5.53 12.94 -1.20
CA LYS A 27 6.84 12.73 -0.57
C LYS A 27 7.30 13.96 0.22
N GLU A 28 6.99 15.15 -0.27
CA GLU A 28 7.30 16.41 0.42
C GLU A 28 6.43 16.61 1.66
N ILE A 29 5.14 16.27 1.58
CA ILE A 29 4.18 16.44 2.68
C ILE A 29 4.33 15.34 3.75
N PHE A 30 4.59 14.09 3.32
CA PHE A 30 4.64 12.93 4.21
C PHE A 30 6.05 12.34 4.28
N PRO A 31 6.81 12.60 5.36
CA PRO A 31 8.19 12.11 5.50
C PRO A 31 8.36 10.59 5.44
N TYR A 32 7.29 9.85 5.78
CA TYR A 32 7.27 8.38 5.79
C TYR A 32 6.85 7.79 4.43
N PHE A 33 6.54 8.63 3.45
CA PHE A 33 6.20 8.21 2.10
C PHE A 33 7.46 8.10 1.25
N GLU A 34 7.83 6.87 0.91
CA GLU A 34 9.01 6.57 0.11
C GLU A 34 8.63 6.61 -1.38
N TYR A 35 9.16 7.58 -2.12
CA TYR A 35 9.00 7.62 -3.59
C TYR A 35 10.32 7.94 -4.30
N ASN A 36 10.66 7.10 -5.27
CA ASN A 36 11.77 7.29 -6.21
C ASN A 36 11.43 6.64 -7.55
N LYS A 37 11.05 7.47 -8.53
CA LYS A 37 10.65 7.04 -9.87
C LYS A 37 11.69 6.18 -10.60
N LYS A 38 12.99 6.37 -10.33
CA LYS A 38 14.06 5.56 -10.94
C LYS A 38 14.07 4.12 -10.42
N ARG A 39 13.59 3.91 -9.19
CA ARG A 39 13.57 2.60 -8.53
C ARG A 39 12.22 1.89 -8.68
N PHE A 40 11.11 2.63 -8.61
CA PHE A 40 9.76 2.08 -8.65
C PHE A 40 8.74 3.12 -9.12
N ASN A 41 7.72 2.70 -9.87
CA ASN A 41 6.70 3.57 -10.47
C ASN A 41 5.52 3.89 -9.54
N GLY A 42 5.66 3.64 -8.24
CA GLY A 42 4.69 3.96 -7.20
C GLY A 42 5.38 4.46 -5.95
N GLY A 43 4.63 5.07 -5.05
CA GLY A 43 5.09 5.40 -3.71
C GLY A 43 4.76 4.30 -2.71
N ILE A 44 5.59 4.17 -1.69
CA ILE A 44 5.48 3.16 -0.65
C ILE A 44 5.21 3.87 0.68
N LEU A 45 4.14 3.48 1.36
CA LEU A 45 3.81 3.93 2.71
C LEU A 45 3.77 2.71 3.64
N LYS A 46 4.55 2.75 4.72
CA LYS A 46 4.56 1.69 5.74
C LYS A 46 3.84 2.19 6.98
N MET A 47 2.70 1.60 7.30
CA MET A 47 1.94 1.91 8.51
C MET A 47 2.36 0.98 9.65
N LYS A 48 2.49 1.54 10.86
CA LYS A 48 2.83 0.79 12.07
C LYS A 48 1.62 0.03 12.63
N THR A 49 0.44 0.65 12.62
CA THR A 49 -0.79 0.10 13.19
C THR A 49 -1.99 0.48 12.31
N PRO A 50 -2.69 -0.49 11.68
CA PRO A 50 -2.29 -1.90 11.54
C PRO A 50 -0.99 -2.02 10.72
N LYS A 51 -0.16 -3.03 11.03
CA LYS A 51 1.14 -3.25 10.37
C LYS A 51 0.90 -3.60 8.90
N THR A 52 0.96 -2.61 8.02
CA THR A 52 0.56 -2.75 6.62
C THR A 52 1.48 -1.93 5.73
N THR A 53 1.62 -2.38 4.48
CA THR A 53 2.33 -1.64 3.43
C THR A 53 1.32 -1.24 2.38
N ILE A 54 1.28 0.04 2.06
CA ILE A 54 0.44 0.60 1.00
C ILE A 54 1.35 1.00 -0.15
N LEU A 55 1.01 0.54 -1.35
CA LEU A 55 1.59 0.98 -2.61
C LEU A 55 0.60 1.93 -3.26
N LEU A 56 1.02 3.15 -3.58
CA LEU A 56 0.20 4.19 -4.20
C LEU A 56 0.75 4.54 -5.58
N PHE A 57 -0.13 4.56 -6.58
CA PHE A 57 0.22 4.85 -7.96
C PHE A 57 -0.34 6.20 -8.40
N ARG A 58 0.29 6.79 -9.43
CA ARG A 58 -0.08 8.12 -9.94
C ARG A 58 -1.54 8.20 -10.41
N ASN A 59 -2.10 7.10 -10.90
CA ASN A 59 -3.50 7.01 -11.36
C ASN A 59 -4.52 6.81 -10.22
N GLY A 60 -4.12 7.02 -8.96
CA GLY A 60 -5.01 6.86 -7.81
C GLY A 60 -5.23 5.41 -7.38
N LYS A 61 -4.60 4.42 -8.02
CA LYS A 61 -4.64 3.03 -7.55
C LYS A 61 -3.84 2.86 -6.28
N LEU A 62 -4.40 2.12 -5.34
CA LEU A 62 -3.83 1.75 -4.05
C LEU A 62 -3.80 0.23 -3.93
N VAL A 63 -2.71 -0.32 -3.39
CA VAL A 63 -2.59 -1.74 -3.04
C VAL A 63 -2.11 -1.83 -1.61
N THR A 64 -2.91 -2.42 -0.73
CA THR A 64 -2.56 -2.68 0.66
C THR A 64 -2.15 -4.14 0.83
N ILE A 65 -1.03 -4.36 1.50
CA ILE A 65 -0.41 -5.66 1.73
C ILE A 65 -0.12 -5.79 3.23
N GLY A 66 -0.29 -6.99 3.78
CA GLY A 66 0.11 -7.29 5.16
C GLY A 66 -0.98 -7.01 6.18
N ALA A 67 -2.20 -6.71 5.75
CA ALA A 67 -3.33 -6.61 6.67
C ALA A 67 -3.63 -8.01 7.21
N LYS A 68 -3.59 -8.16 8.53
CA LYS A 68 -3.99 -9.34 9.26
C LYS A 68 -4.80 -8.90 10.47
#